data_AF-A0A6J8EQG1-F1
#
_entry.id   AF-A0A6J8EQG1-F1
#
_cell.length_a   1.000
_cell.length_b   1.000
_cell.length_c   1.000
_cell.angle_alpha   90.00
_cell.angle_beta   90.00
_cell.angle_gamma   90.00
#
_symmetry.space_group_name_H-M   'P 1'
#
loop_
_entity.id
_entity.type
_entity.pdbx_description
1 polymer ?
#
loop_
_entity_poly.entity_id
_entity_poly.type
_entity_poly.pdbx_seq_one_letter_code
_entity_poly.pdbx_strand_id
1 'polypeptide(L)'
;MKELYDQTKERLKTIEDYLKPNVKIHTIWECEFDQQKYPEVDPHLKPIDKRDAFYGGRTETIQLYNNLSDLKRTCMNKISFKCKHIDDPTLNKHDKIHEIKRCKECKNIKNEKCIHSNEERVIVGTWSTIEIDKAIEKGYKLQKIYELEHFEKTSTDIFKLYVDTFMKYKQEASGCKCDPKYCKNDCKNDKECKTKIQYIIDNTAYDLDIDKVKYNSGLRFIAKICLNNLWGHFGMRDNFTQKEYCFSLEHITKIVFNEKYKDISTMILDEDIVLTEYKNKEEYSKPNPSVNVYIALFTTAHARLKLYELLDILQERVLYMDTDSCIYNDDGSEACKK
;
A
#
# COMPACT_ATOMS: atom_id res chain seq x y z
N MET A 1 -26.10 40.67 19.71
CA MET A 1 -26.84 39.55 19.07
C MET A 1 -27.90 40.05 18.09
N LYS A 2 -28.86 40.90 18.50
CA LYS A 2 -29.87 41.51 17.60
C LYS A 2 -29.26 42.22 16.38
N GLU A 3 -28.23 43.02 16.62
CA GLU A 3 -27.54 43.79 15.57
C GLU A 3 -26.86 42.92 14.50
N LEU A 4 -26.33 41.74 14.87
CA LEU A 4 -25.71 40.79 13.94
C LEU A 4 -26.76 40.07 13.08
N TYR A 5 -27.92 39.78 13.68
CA TYR A 5 -29.08 39.18 12.99
C TYR A 5 -29.65 40.15 11.95
N ASP A 6 -29.82 41.41 12.33
CA ASP A 6 -30.35 42.46 11.45
C ASP A 6 -29.40 42.72 10.27
N GLN A 7 -28.09 42.78 10.52
CA GLN A 7 -27.06 42.86 9.45
C GLN A 7 -27.08 41.65 8.50
N THR A 8 -27.35 40.45 9.02
CA THR A 8 -27.43 39.23 8.20
C THR A 8 -28.69 39.22 7.34
N LYS A 9 -29.82 39.75 7.85
CA LYS A 9 -31.06 39.93 7.09
C LYS A 9 -30.90 40.95 5.96
N GLU A 10 -30.21 42.06 6.18
CA GLU A 10 -29.91 43.04 5.12
C GLU A 10 -29.04 42.46 4.00
N ARG A 11 -28.03 41.66 4.35
CA ARG A 11 -27.20 40.94 3.37
C ARG A 11 -28.03 39.96 2.53
N LEU A 12 -28.90 39.17 3.15
CA LEU A 12 -29.78 38.23 2.44
C LEU A 12 -30.69 38.96 1.45
N LYS A 13 -31.28 40.09 1.87
CA LYS A 13 -32.14 40.90 1.00
C LYS A 13 -31.37 41.46 -0.20
N THR A 14 -30.12 41.92 0.03
CA THR A 14 -29.23 42.40 -1.04
C THR A 14 -28.92 41.30 -2.06
N ILE A 15 -28.64 40.09 -1.58
CA ILE A 15 -28.35 38.92 -2.41
C ILE A 15 -29.58 38.51 -3.22
N GLU A 16 -30.76 38.49 -2.59
CA GLU A 16 -32.04 38.19 -3.26
C GLU A 16 -32.37 39.22 -4.35
N ASP A 17 -32.12 40.51 -4.09
CA ASP A 17 -32.41 41.57 -5.06
C ASP A 17 -31.44 41.57 -6.24
N TYR A 18 -30.21 41.11 -6.06
CA TYR A 18 -29.20 41.02 -7.14
C TYR A 18 -29.40 39.80 -8.06
N LEU A 19 -30.00 38.71 -7.56
CA LEU A 19 -30.07 37.41 -8.26
C LEU A 19 -31.43 37.10 -8.92
N LYS A 20 -32.43 37.98 -8.77
CA LYS A 20 -33.74 37.89 -9.43
C LYS A 20 -33.54 38.09 -10.95
N PRO A 21 -33.48 37.00 -11.76
CA PRO A 21 -34.65 36.15 -11.96
C PRO A 21 -34.41 34.62 -12.07
N ASN A 22 -33.18 34.11 -11.92
CA ASN A 22 -32.85 32.73 -12.35
C ASN A 22 -32.42 31.75 -11.24
N VAL A 23 -32.34 32.19 -9.98
CA VAL A 23 -31.80 31.35 -8.90
C VAL A 23 -32.73 31.34 -7.70
N LYS A 24 -33.16 30.15 -7.28
CA LYS A 24 -33.93 29.93 -6.06
C LYS A 24 -32.98 29.85 -4.87
N ILE A 25 -33.04 30.85 -3.98
CA ILE A 25 -32.18 30.92 -2.80
C ILE A 25 -32.87 30.23 -1.63
N HIS A 26 -32.14 29.33 -0.97
CA HIS A 26 -32.57 28.67 0.26
C HIS A 26 -31.64 29.12 1.39
N THR A 27 -32.21 29.65 2.46
CA THR A 27 -31.47 30.10 3.65
C THR A 27 -31.77 29.14 4.79
N ILE A 28 -30.72 28.65 5.45
CA ILE A 28 -30.81 27.78 6.63
C ILE A 28 -30.06 28.48 7.76
N TRP A 29 -30.70 28.65 8.91
CA TRP A 29 -30.09 29.23 10.12
C TRP A 29 -29.52 28.14 11.03
N GLU A 30 -28.59 28.50 11.91
CA GLU A 30 -27.94 27.56 12.86
C GLU A 30 -28.96 26.74 13.66
N CYS A 31 -30.05 27.36 14.13
CA CYS A 31 -31.12 26.65 14.82
C CYS A 31 -31.91 25.66 13.95
N GLU A 32 -31.91 25.84 12.63
CA GLU A 32 -32.48 24.90 11.65
C GLU A 32 -31.46 23.83 11.24
N PHE A 33 -30.17 24.16 11.25
CA PHE A 33 -29.03 23.26 11.06
C PHE A 33 -28.95 22.24 12.22
N ASP A 34 -29.10 22.70 13.46
CA ASP A 34 -29.09 21.86 14.66
C ASP A 34 -30.32 20.94 14.78
N GLN A 35 -31.42 21.28 14.10
CA GLN A 35 -32.64 20.46 14.04
C GLN A 35 -32.59 19.39 12.95
N GLN A 36 -31.67 19.49 11.99
CA GLN A 36 -31.46 18.40 11.04
C GLN A 36 -30.78 17.25 11.78
N LYS A 37 -31.51 16.13 11.92
CA LYS A 37 -30.88 14.85 12.22
C LYS A 37 -29.88 14.58 11.10
N TYR A 38 -28.59 14.77 11.39
CA TYR A 38 -27.53 14.19 10.58
C TYR A 38 -27.93 12.73 10.32
N PRO A 39 -27.76 12.19 9.09
CA PRO A 39 -27.77 10.75 8.94
C PRO A 39 -26.83 10.21 10.02
N GLU A 40 -27.25 9.18 10.77
CA GLU A 40 -26.38 8.55 11.76
C GLU A 40 -25.09 8.15 11.04
N VAL A 41 -24.06 8.99 11.17
CA VAL A 41 -22.71 8.65 10.73
C VAL A 41 -22.31 7.61 11.76
N ASP A 42 -22.29 6.36 11.33
CA ASP A 42 -21.81 5.26 12.15
C ASP A 42 -20.51 5.73 12.81
N PRO A 43 -20.44 5.84 14.15
CA PRO A 43 -19.29 6.42 14.84
C PRO A 43 -18.02 5.58 14.66
N HIS A 44 -18.10 4.42 14.00
CA HIS A 44 -16.95 3.60 13.60
C HIS A 44 -16.43 3.94 12.19
N LEU A 45 -17.15 4.75 11.42
CA LEU A 45 -16.70 5.24 10.11
C LEU A 45 -15.78 6.44 10.26
N LYS A 46 -14.48 6.12 10.25
CA LYS A 46 -13.42 7.11 10.10
C LYS A 46 -13.33 7.53 8.62
N PRO A 47 -12.88 8.76 8.33
CA PRO A 47 -12.50 9.16 6.98
C PRO A 47 -11.54 8.16 6.35
N ILE A 48 -11.55 8.06 5.02
CA ILE A 48 -10.70 7.12 4.27
C ILE A 48 -9.22 7.28 4.64
N ASP A 49 -8.66 6.29 5.33
CA ASP A 49 -7.21 6.17 5.45
C ASP A 49 -6.67 5.50 4.17
N LYS A 50 -6.07 6.32 3.32
CA LYS A 50 -5.47 5.90 2.04
C LYS A 50 -4.42 4.83 2.26
N ARG A 51 -3.79 4.82 3.43
CA ARG A 51 -2.74 3.85 3.75
C ARG A 51 -3.29 2.47 4.08
N ASP A 52 -4.57 2.34 4.41
CA ASP A 52 -5.20 1.04 4.58
C ASP A 52 -5.26 0.26 3.26
N ALA A 53 -5.23 0.93 2.10
CA ALA A 53 -5.11 0.27 0.80
C ALA A 53 -3.71 -0.34 0.52
N PHE A 54 -2.72 -0.09 1.39
CA PHE A 54 -1.47 -0.86 1.41
C PHE A 54 -1.62 -2.20 2.14
N TYR A 55 -2.84 -2.61 2.53
CA TYR A 55 -3.11 -3.92 3.12
C TYR A 55 -2.38 -5.01 2.31
N GLY A 56 -1.55 -5.81 2.98
CA GLY A 56 -0.62 -6.70 2.30
C GLY A 56 0.86 -6.37 2.50
N GLY A 57 1.21 -5.14 2.88
CA GLY A 57 2.60 -4.68 2.78
C GLY A 57 3.17 -4.92 1.37
N ARG A 58 4.51 -4.99 1.24
CA ARG A 58 5.14 -5.59 0.06
C ARG A 58 5.13 -7.13 0.15
N THR A 59 5.04 -7.68 1.35
CA THR A 59 5.49 -9.04 1.71
C THR A 59 4.45 -9.85 2.49
N GLU A 60 3.14 -9.56 2.41
CA GLU A 60 2.16 -10.49 2.99
C GLU A 60 2.20 -11.78 2.19
N THR A 61 2.79 -12.77 2.83
CA THR A 61 2.93 -14.12 2.36
C THR A 61 1.57 -14.79 2.44
N ILE A 62 0.74 -14.57 1.44
CA ILE A 62 -0.54 -15.26 1.39
C ILE A 62 -0.22 -16.74 1.06
N GLN A 63 -0.56 -17.66 1.94
CA GLN A 63 -0.56 -19.09 1.60
C GLN A 63 -1.89 -19.38 0.88
N LEU A 64 -1.84 -19.92 -0.34
CA LEU A 64 -3.02 -20.51 -0.96
C LEU A 64 -3.24 -21.88 -0.30
N TYR A 65 -4.43 -22.06 0.26
CA TYR A 65 -4.79 -23.25 1.02
C TYR A 65 -5.33 -24.32 0.06
N ASN A 66 -4.88 -25.56 0.26
CA ASN A 66 -5.40 -26.78 -0.39
C ASN A 66 -6.94 -26.82 -0.27
N ASN A 67 -7.63 -27.08 -1.38
CA ASN A 67 -9.09 -27.05 -1.59
C ASN A 67 -9.75 -25.65 -1.72
N LEU A 68 -9.59 -25.04 -2.88
CA LEU A 68 -10.27 -23.80 -3.27
C LEU A 68 -11.74 -23.98 -3.70
N SER A 69 -12.28 -25.21 -3.74
CA SER A 69 -13.70 -25.42 -4.06
C SER A 69 -14.64 -25.11 -2.89
N ASP A 70 -14.20 -25.30 -1.64
CA ASP A 70 -15.09 -25.26 -0.46
C ASP A 70 -14.61 -24.37 0.70
N LEU A 71 -13.38 -23.83 0.67
CA LEU A 71 -12.86 -22.89 1.66
C LEU A 71 -13.24 -21.45 1.32
N LYS A 72 -14.37 -20.99 1.86
CA LYS A 72 -14.69 -19.56 1.92
C LYS A 72 -13.79 -18.89 2.97
N ARG A 73 -12.74 -18.21 2.51
CA ARG A 73 -11.71 -17.43 3.26
C ARG A 73 -12.22 -16.35 4.23
N THR A 74 -13.52 -16.29 4.48
CA THR A 74 -14.27 -15.06 4.79
C THR A 74 -14.65 -14.91 6.25
N CYS A 75 -14.01 -15.59 7.18
CA CYS A 75 -14.00 -15.15 8.57
C CYS A 75 -12.71 -14.36 8.83
N MET A 76 -12.64 -13.15 8.25
CA MET A 76 -11.53 -12.22 8.41
C MET A 76 -11.50 -11.55 9.79
N ASN A 77 -12.23 -12.08 10.78
CA ASN A 77 -11.78 -11.93 12.14
C ASN A 77 -10.38 -12.54 12.18
N LYS A 78 -9.36 -11.71 12.35
CA LYS A 78 -8.03 -12.11 12.79
C LYS A 78 -8.28 -13.06 13.94
N ILE A 79 -8.33 -14.37 13.69
CA ILE A 79 -8.35 -15.30 14.79
C ILE A 79 -6.93 -15.15 15.30
N SER A 80 -6.76 -14.33 16.34
CA SER A 80 -5.55 -14.32 17.13
C SER A 80 -5.57 -15.66 17.86
N PHE A 81 -5.38 -16.76 17.12
CA PHE A 81 -5.06 -18.05 17.66
C PHE A 81 -3.64 -17.87 18.21
N LYS A 82 -3.55 -17.31 19.42
CA LYS A 82 -2.52 -17.75 20.35
C LYS A 82 -2.79 -19.24 20.50
N CYS A 83 -2.06 -20.05 19.75
CA CYS A 83 -2.20 -21.50 19.75
C CYS A 83 -2.07 -21.97 21.21
N LYS A 84 -3.16 -22.50 21.77
CA LYS A 84 -3.18 -23.03 23.14
C LYS A 84 -2.69 -24.47 23.23
N HIS A 85 -2.51 -25.13 22.08
CA HIS A 85 -2.11 -26.53 21.98
C HIS A 85 -0.60 -26.75 22.18
N ILE A 86 0.19 -25.67 22.27
CA ILE A 86 1.63 -25.72 22.48
C ILE A 86 1.96 -24.89 23.71
N ASP A 87 2.21 -25.60 24.80
CA ASP A 87 2.64 -25.04 26.09
C ASP A 87 3.78 -25.88 26.66
N ASP A 88 4.90 -25.91 25.93
CA ASP A 88 6.13 -26.55 26.40
C ASP A 88 6.98 -25.52 27.14
N PRO A 89 7.12 -25.59 28.49
CA PRO A 89 7.91 -24.64 29.25
C PRO A 89 9.42 -24.69 28.92
N THR A 90 9.90 -25.76 28.28
CA THR A 90 11.32 -25.95 27.94
C THR A 90 11.74 -25.24 26.66
N LEU A 91 10.79 -24.88 25.79
CA LEU A 91 11.08 -24.17 24.54
C LEU A 91 11.34 -22.68 24.80
N ASN A 92 12.37 -22.14 24.14
CA ASN A 92 12.62 -20.70 24.14
C ASN A 92 11.55 -19.96 23.31
N LYS A 93 11.51 -18.63 23.43
CA LYS A 93 10.50 -17.78 22.78
C LYS A 93 10.46 -17.94 21.26
N HIS A 94 11.61 -18.13 20.61
CA HIS A 94 11.68 -18.25 19.15
C HIS A 94 11.18 -19.61 18.67
N ASP A 95 11.58 -20.69 19.34
CA ASP A 95 11.17 -22.04 18.98
C ASP A 95 9.69 -22.28 19.28
N LYS A 96 9.17 -21.69 20.37
CA LYS A 96 7.72 -21.62 20.64
C LYS A 96 6.95 -21.02 19.47
N ILE A 97 7.43 -19.94 18.86
CA ILE A 97 6.76 -19.30 17.72
C ILE A 97 6.75 -20.22 16.49
N HIS A 98 7.85 -20.94 16.22
CA HIS A 98 7.93 -21.88 15.11
C HIS A 98 7.01 -23.09 15.30
N GLU A 99 7.01 -23.68 16.50
CA GLU A 99 6.14 -24.80 16.84
C GLU A 99 4.66 -24.38 16.77
N ILE A 100 4.30 -23.20 17.30
CA ILE A 100 2.93 -22.64 17.21
C ILE A 100 2.46 -22.53 15.75
N LYS A 101 3.36 -22.11 14.83
CA LYS A 101 3.04 -22.03 13.40
C LYS A 101 2.84 -23.41 12.75
N ARG A 102 3.41 -24.47 13.32
CA ARG A 102 3.34 -25.86 12.83
C ARG A 102 2.26 -26.70 13.52
N CYS A 103 1.53 -26.15 14.48
CA CYS A 103 0.46 -26.85 15.19
C CYS A 103 -0.58 -27.43 14.21
N LYS A 104 -0.68 -28.76 14.17
CA LYS A 104 -1.58 -29.50 13.28
C LYS A 104 -3.06 -29.21 13.55
N GLU A 105 -3.45 -29.08 14.82
CA GLU A 105 -4.83 -28.76 15.20
C GLU A 105 -5.24 -27.36 14.73
N CYS A 106 -4.40 -26.35 15.00
CA CYS A 106 -4.61 -24.99 14.48
C CYS A 106 -4.65 -24.97 12.95
N LYS A 107 -3.83 -25.80 12.28
CA LYS A 107 -3.88 -25.93 10.81
C LYS A 107 -5.20 -26.52 10.34
N ASN A 108 -5.73 -27.54 11.02
CA ASN A 108 -7.00 -28.17 10.66
C ASN A 108 -8.17 -27.22 10.88
N ILE A 109 -8.23 -26.54 12.04
CA ILE A 109 -9.27 -25.54 12.34
C ILE A 109 -9.30 -24.44 11.27
N LYS A 110 -8.13 -23.98 10.81
CA LYS A 110 -8.04 -22.97 9.72
C LYS A 110 -8.55 -23.48 8.37
N ASN A 111 -8.59 -24.80 8.16
CA ASN A 111 -9.02 -25.44 6.93
C ASN A 111 -10.44 -26.01 7.02
N GLU A 112 -11.15 -25.81 8.13
CA GLU A 112 -12.54 -26.23 8.26
C GLU A 112 -13.47 -25.38 7.39
N LYS A 113 -14.58 -25.98 6.94
CA LYS A 113 -15.58 -25.25 6.16
C LYS A 113 -16.18 -24.14 7.03
N CYS A 114 -16.12 -22.91 6.53
CA CYS A 114 -16.68 -21.74 7.19
C CYS A 114 -18.21 -21.84 7.27
N ILE A 115 -18.77 -21.84 8.48
CA ILE A 115 -20.22 -21.91 8.75
C ILE A 115 -20.92 -20.55 8.78
N HIS A 116 -20.18 -19.45 8.62
CA HIS A 116 -20.73 -18.09 8.71
C HIS A 116 -21.77 -17.81 7.61
N SER A 117 -22.70 -16.87 7.88
CA SER A 117 -23.64 -16.35 6.88
C SER A 117 -22.93 -15.49 5.82
N ASN A 118 -23.63 -15.01 4.80
CA ASN A 118 -22.99 -14.08 3.84
C ASN A 118 -22.78 -12.70 4.45
N GLU A 119 -23.64 -12.32 5.39
CA GLU A 119 -23.62 -11.06 6.13
C GLU A 119 -22.40 -11.01 7.08
N GLU A 120 -22.09 -12.13 7.74
CA GLU A 120 -20.91 -12.29 8.60
C GLU A 120 -19.58 -12.36 7.80
N ARG A 121 -19.68 -12.56 6.49
CA ARG A 121 -18.53 -12.63 5.56
C ARG A 121 -18.23 -11.30 4.89
N VAL A 122 -18.98 -10.24 5.20
CA VAL A 122 -18.75 -8.91 4.66
C VAL A 122 -17.42 -8.37 5.19
N ILE A 123 -16.63 -7.81 4.28
CA ILE A 123 -15.32 -7.23 4.59
C ILE A 123 -15.44 -5.73 4.35
N VAL A 124 -15.00 -4.96 5.35
CA VAL A 124 -14.93 -3.50 5.27
C VAL A 124 -13.47 -3.08 5.30
N GLY A 125 -13.11 -2.14 4.45
CA GLY A 125 -11.73 -1.70 4.27
C GLY A 125 -11.62 -0.69 3.12
N THR A 126 -10.37 -0.30 2.86
CA THR A 126 -10.02 0.66 1.81
C THR A 126 -9.24 -0.08 0.73
N TRP A 127 -9.67 0.01 -0.53
CA TRP A 127 -9.02 -0.65 -1.65
C TRP A 127 -8.95 0.26 -2.87
N SER A 128 -7.99 -0.04 -3.75
CA SER A 128 -7.97 0.55 -5.09
C SER A 128 -9.14 0.01 -5.92
N THR A 129 -9.65 0.82 -6.85
CA THR A 129 -10.75 0.41 -7.73
C THR A 129 -10.38 -0.81 -8.57
N ILE A 130 -9.12 -0.91 -9.04
CA ILE A 130 -8.65 -2.05 -9.84
C ILE A 130 -8.68 -3.39 -9.07
N GLU A 131 -8.50 -3.37 -7.75
CA GLU A 131 -8.62 -4.56 -6.91
C GLU A 131 -10.08 -4.92 -6.65
N ILE A 132 -10.95 -3.92 -6.51
CA ILE A 132 -12.40 -4.13 -6.43
C ILE A 132 -12.93 -4.73 -7.73
N ASP A 133 -12.52 -4.22 -8.89
CA ASP A 133 -12.89 -4.76 -10.19
C ASP A 133 -12.48 -6.23 -10.32
N LYS A 134 -11.25 -6.57 -9.93
CA LYS A 134 -10.79 -7.97 -9.90
C LYS A 134 -11.60 -8.82 -8.91
N ALA A 135 -11.98 -8.29 -7.75
CA ALA A 135 -12.82 -9.02 -6.80
C ALA A 135 -14.21 -9.31 -7.39
N ILE A 136 -14.82 -8.33 -8.06
CA ILE A 136 -16.11 -8.49 -8.75
C ILE A 136 -16.01 -9.54 -9.86
N GLU A 137 -14.95 -9.51 -10.66
CA GLU A 137 -14.65 -10.54 -11.68
C GLU A 137 -14.62 -11.95 -11.06
N LYS A 138 -14.13 -12.08 -9.82
CA LYS A 138 -14.07 -13.33 -9.06
C LYS A 138 -15.35 -13.68 -8.31
N GLY A 139 -16.44 -12.94 -8.54
CA GLY A 139 -17.77 -13.23 -8.01
C GLY A 139 -18.06 -12.61 -6.64
N TYR A 140 -17.21 -11.72 -6.14
CA TYR A 140 -17.53 -10.92 -4.95
C TYR A 140 -18.61 -9.89 -5.27
N LYS A 141 -19.41 -9.54 -4.26
CA LYS A 141 -20.48 -8.54 -4.39
C LYS A 141 -20.15 -7.31 -3.57
N LEU A 142 -20.15 -6.16 -4.22
CA LEU A 142 -20.02 -4.87 -3.55
C LEU A 142 -21.31 -4.56 -2.79
N GLN A 143 -21.24 -4.44 -1.46
CA GLN A 143 -22.41 -4.19 -0.62
C GLN A 143 -22.69 -2.69 -0.45
N LYS A 144 -21.66 -1.92 -0.10
CA LYS A 144 -21.78 -0.49 0.21
C LYS A 144 -20.46 0.22 -0.06
N ILE A 145 -20.55 1.43 -0.63
CA ILE A 145 -19.44 2.38 -0.74
C ILE A 145 -19.68 3.47 0.28
N TYR A 146 -18.69 3.74 1.13
CA TYR A 146 -18.77 4.77 2.16
C TYR A 146 -18.16 6.09 1.69
N GLU A 147 -17.00 6.01 1.05
CA GLU A 147 -16.25 7.15 0.53
C GLU A 147 -15.56 6.73 -0.77
N LEU A 148 -15.49 7.67 -1.73
CA LEU A 148 -14.85 7.46 -3.03
C LEU A 148 -14.02 8.69 -3.37
N GLU A 149 -12.72 8.49 -3.60
CA GLU A 149 -11.82 9.52 -4.11
C GLU A 149 -11.57 9.27 -5.60
N HIS A 150 -12.06 10.19 -6.44
CA HIS A 150 -12.04 10.06 -7.89
C HIS A 150 -11.04 11.02 -8.53
N PHE A 151 -10.33 10.53 -9.55
CA PHE A 151 -9.43 11.32 -10.39
C PHE A 151 -10.03 11.42 -11.79
N GLU A 152 -10.37 12.65 -12.22
CA GLU A 152 -10.97 12.89 -13.54
C GLU A 152 -10.05 12.50 -14.71
N LYS A 153 -8.74 12.55 -14.48
CA LYS A 153 -7.72 12.30 -15.50
C LYS A 153 -6.81 11.16 -15.08
N THR A 154 -6.51 10.30 -16.03
CA THR A 154 -5.54 9.22 -15.89
C THR A 154 -4.50 9.33 -17.00
N SER A 155 -3.31 8.75 -16.78
CA SER A 155 -2.25 8.73 -17.78
C SER A 155 -1.37 7.50 -17.58
N THR A 156 -0.90 6.95 -18.69
CA THR A 156 0.10 5.87 -18.72
C THR A 156 1.51 6.38 -19.00
N ASP A 157 1.68 7.70 -19.18
CA ASP A 157 2.89 8.28 -19.78
C ASP A 157 3.80 9.01 -18.79
N ILE A 158 3.26 9.47 -17.65
CA ILE A 158 3.95 10.37 -16.70
C ILE A 158 5.31 9.81 -16.25
N PHE A 159 5.42 8.49 -16.10
CA PHE A 159 6.65 7.80 -15.68
C PHE A 159 7.32 6.98 -16.78
N LYS A 160 6.74 6.95 -17.98
CA LYS A 160 7.20 6.07 -19.07
C LYS A 160 8.67 6.30 -19.39
N LEU A 161 9.05 7.54 -19.68
CA LEU A 161 10.44 7.89 -19.98
C LEU A 161 11.41 7.54 -18.84
N TYR A 162 11.01 7.78 -17.58
CA TYR A 162 11.82 7.44 -16.41
C TYR A 162 12.06 5.93 -16.32
N VAL A 163 10.96 5.14 -16.37
CA VAL A 163 11.01 3.68 -16.28
C VAL A 163 11.81 3.11 -17.44
N ASP A 164 11.55 3.57 -18.66
CA ASP A 164 12.25 3.15 -19.88
C ASP A 164 13.76 3.42 -19.79
N THR A 165 14.15 4.61 -19.33
CA THR A 165 15.57 4.99 -19.18
C THR A 165 16.29 4.06 -18.20
N PHE A 166 15.75 3.85 -17.00
CA PHE A 166 16.44 3.03 -16.01
C PHE A 166 16.30 1.52 -16.27
N MET A 167 15.24 1.08 -16.94
CA MET A 167 15.13 -0.30 -17.41
C MET A 167 16.15 -0.59 -18.50
N LYS A 168 16.36 0.34 -19.44
CA LYS A 168 17.44 0.27 -20.44
C LYS A 168 18.81 0.11 -19.77
N TYR A 169 19.17 1.03 -18.86
CA TYR A 169 20.46 0.95 -18.16
C TYR A 169 20.62 -0.35 -17.36
N LYS A 170 19.56 -0.80 -16.67
CA LYS A 170 19.58 -2.06 -15.92
C LYS A 170 19.81 -3.26 -16.84
N GLN A 171 19.21 -3.28 -18.02
CA GLN A 171 19.33 -4.38 -18.97
C GLN A 171 20.71 -4.37 -19.67
N GLU A 172 21.18 -3.22 -20.15
CA GLU A 172 22.52 -3.06 -20.71
C GLU A 172 23.59 -3.51 -19.70
N ALA A 173 23.48 -3.06 -18.44
CA ALA A 173 24.41 -3.41 -17.37
C ALA A 173 24.25 -4.84 -16.84
N SER A 174 23.14 -5.53 -17.15
CA SER A 174 22.99 -6.95 -16.77
C SER A 174 23.82 -7.87 -17.64
N GLY A 175 24.24 -7.41 -18.83
CA GLY A 175 24.93 -8.25 -19.80
C GLY A 175 24.12 -9.51 -20.18
N CYS A 176 24.81 -10.47 -20.75
CA CYS A 176 24.28 -11.81 -21.01
C CYS A 176 24.74 -12.80 -19.93
N LYS A 177 23.96 -13.86 -19.69
CA LYS A 177 24.15 -14.86 -18.62
C LYS A 177 25.42 -15.73 -18.80
N CYS A 178 26.56 -15.16 -19.19
CA CYS A 178 27.81 -15.89 -19.06
C CYS A 178 28.30 -15.74 -17.61
N ASP A 179 28.56 -16.85 -16.95
CA ASP A 179 29.24 -16.86 -15.65
C ASP A 179 30.58 -16.09 -15.80
N PRO A 180 30.85 -15.06 -14.99
CA PRO A 180 32.08 -14.29 -15.04
C PRO A 180 33.37 -15.13 -14.93
N LYS A 181 33.31 -16.34 -14.34
CA LYS A 181 34.46 -17.27 -14.27
C LYS A 181 34.77 -17.99 -15.58
N TYR A 182 33.79 -18.15 -16.48
CA TYR A 182 33.91 -18.97 -17.69
C TYR A 182 33.76 -18.17 -18.99
N CYS A 183 33.42 -16.88 -18.90
CA CYS A 183 33.21 -16.01 -20.05
C CYS A 183 34.55 -15.55 -20.64
N LYS A 184 35.02 -16.26 -21.69
CA LYS A 184 36.04 -15.73 -22.59
C LYS A 184 35.38 -14.67 -23.47
N ASN A 185 35.83 -13.42 -23.32
CA ASN A 185 35.51 -12.22 -24.10
C ASN A 185 34.38 -12.32 -25.17
N ASP A 186 33.35 -11.49 -24.98
CA ASP A 186 32.28 -11.17 -25.94
C ASP A 186 31.18 -12.23 -26.17
N CYS A 187 30.50 -12.62 -25.09
CA CYS A 187 29.25 -13.41 -25.18
C CYS A 187 28.09 -12.69 -25.89
N LYS A 188 28.24 -11.42 -26.30
CA LYS A 188 27.25 -10.67 -27.08
C LYS A 188 26.87 -11.35 -28.39
N ASN A 189 27.80 -12.16 -28.93
CA ASN A 189 27.60 -12.89 -30.16
C ASN A 189 26.96 -14.27 -30.00
N ASP A 190 26.77 -14.74 -28.76
CA ASP A 190 26.11 -16.00 -28.47
C ASP A 190 24.63 -15.97 -28.88
N LYS A 191 24.13 -17.13 -29.32
CA LYS A 191 22.76 -17.27 -29.82
C LYS A 191 21.72 -17.00 -28.74
N GLU A 192 21.95 -17.44 -27.51
CA GLU A 192 21.02 -17.20 -26.39
C GLU A 192 21.02 -15.72 -25.99
N CYS A 193 22.20 -15.11 -25.96
CA CYS A 193 22.36 -13.67 -25.71
C CYS A 193 21.61 -12.83 -26.76
N LYS A 194 21.79 -13.13 -28.05
CA LYS A 194 21.07 -12.46 -29.15
C LYS A 194 19.57 -12.65 -29.06
N THR A 195 19.10 -13.86 -28.77
CA THR A 195 17.66 -14.15 -28.61
C THR A 195 17.06 -13.34 -27.47
N LYS A 196 17.76 -13.25 -26.33
CA LYS A 196 17.32 -12.45 -25.18
C LYS A 196 17.29 -10.95 -25.49
N ILE A 197 18.32 -10.43 -26.16
CA ILE A 197 18.39 -9.02 -26.57
C ILE A 197 17.27 -8.71 -27.55
N GLN A 198 17.05 -9.55 -28.57
CA GLN A 198 15.98 -9.38 -29.53
C GLN A 198 14.60 -9.42 -28.87
N TYR A 199 14.36 -10.37 -27.96
CA TYR A 199 13.12 -10.41 -27.18
C TYR A 199 12.87 -9.11 -26.41
N ILE A 200 13.91 -8.52 -25.82
CA ILE A 200 13.78 -7.23 -25.13
C ILE A 200 13.43 -6.13 -26.13
N ILE A 201 14.13 -6.03 -27.26
CA ILE A 201 13.86 -5.02 -28.30
C ILE A 201 12.42 -5.15 -28.82
N ASP A 202 11.97 -6.38 -29.07
CA ASP A 202 10.63 -6.66 -29.61
C ASP A 202 9.49 -6.37 -28.61
N ASN A 203 9.79 -6.44 -27.30
CA ASN A 203 8.79 -6.33 -26.23
C ASN A 203 8.93 -5.06 -25.38
N THR A 204 9.83 -4.13 -25.73
CA THR A 204 10.02 -2.89 -24.98
C THR A 204 9.97 -1.67 -25.90
N ALA A 205 9.59 -0.52 -25.34
CA ALA A 205 9.45 0.73 -26.11
C ALA A 205 10.77 1.51 -26.24
N TYR A 206 11.83 1.08 -25.55
CA TYR A 206 13.13 1.77 -25.55
C TYR A 206 14.16 1.02 -26.38
N ASP A 207 14.91 1.79 -27.16
CA ASP A 207 15.95 1.27 -28.03
C ASP A 207 17.15 0.81 -27.21
N LEU A 208 17.35 -0.50 -27.09
CA LEU A 208 18.46 -1.09 -26.33
C LEU A 208 19.72 -1.06 -27.18
N ASP A 209 20.77 -0.41 -26.69
CA ASP A 209 22.04 -0.33 -27.42
C ASP A 209 22.84 -1.62 -27.20
N ILE A 210 22.85 -2.49 -28.21
CA ILE A 210 23.52 -3.79 -28.19
C ILE A 210 25.01 -3.64 -27.84
N ASP A 211 25.66 -2.58 -28.33
CA ASP A 211 27.07 -2.33 -28.10
C ASP A 211 27.35 -1.99 -26.63
N LYS A 212 26.36 -1.43 -25.92
CA LYS A 212 26.44 -1.13 -24.48
C LYS A 212 26.07 -2.30 -23.58
N VAL A 213 25.54 -3.40 -24.11
CA VAL A 213 25.23 -4.60 -23.31
C VAL A 213 26.52 -5.22 -22.80
N LYS A 214 26.87 -4.91 -21.54
CA LYS A 214 28.08 -5.38 -20.87
C LYS A 214 27.78 -5.49 -19.38
N TYR A 215 28.15 -6.63 -18.79
CA TYR A 215 27.95 -6.83 -17.36
C TYR A 215 28.68 -5.75 -16.55
N ASN A 216 27.91 -5.01 -15.76
CA ASN A 216 28.36 -3.98 -14.85
C ASN A 216 27.48 -4.01 -13.60
N SER A 217 27.96 -4.67 -12.54
CA SER A 217 27.20 -4.84 -11.30
C SER A 217 26.84 -3.51 -10.63
N GLY A 218 27.75 -2.53 -10.65
CA GLY A 218 27.54 -1.21 -10.05
C GLY A 218 26.46 -0.41 -10.77
N LEU A 219 26.55 -0.29 -12.09
CA LEU A 219 25.54 0.41 -12.89
C LEU A 219 24.18 -0.29 -12.80
N ARG A 220 24.16 -1.63 -12.84
CA ARG A 220 22.94 -2.41 -12.67
C ARG A 220 22.29 -2.16 -11.30
N PHE A 221 23.10 -2.07 -10.25
CA PHE A 221 22.64 -1.77 -8.90
C PHE A 221 22.02 -0.38 -8.83
N ILE A 222 22.70 0.65 -9.34
CA ILE A 222 22.19 2.03 -9.38
C ILE A 222 20.88 2.11 -10.16
N ALA A 223 20.83 1.54 -11.37
CA ALA A 223 19.63 1.55 -12.20
C ALA A 223 18.45 0.83 -11.50
N LYS A 224 18.70 -0.30 -10.83
CA LYS A 224 17.69 -0.99 -10.02
C LYS A 224 17.20 -0.12 -8.85
N ILE A 225 18.11 0.57 -8.17
CA ILE A 225 17.76 1.47 -7.07
C ILE A 225 16.87 2.61 -7.55
N CYS A 226 17.20 3.25 -8.67
CA CYS A 226 16.38 4.32 -9.24
C CYS A 226 14.94 3.83 -9.51
N LEU A 227 14.79 2.65 -10.14
CA LEU A 227 13.47 2.05 -10.39
C LEU A 227 12.69 1.75 -9.10
N ASN A 228 13.37 1.26 -8.06
CA ASN A 228 12.69 0.80 -6.83
C ASN A 228 12.40 1.93 -5.83
N ASN A 229 13.29 2.92 -5.74
CA ASN A 229 13.19 3.98 -4.74
C ASN A 229 12.10 4.99 -5.06
N LEU A 230 11.81 5.23 -6.35
CA LEU A 230 10.82 6.20 -6.77
C LEU A 230 9.44 5.95 -6.13
N TRP A 231 8.97 4.70 -6.16
CA TRP A 231 7.67 4.32 -5.59
C TRP A 231 7.67 4.34 -4.06
N GLY A 232 8.83 3.99 -3.46
CA GLY A 232 9.02 4.11 -2.01
C GLY A 232 8.91 5.57 -1.55
N HIS A 233 9.50 6.50 -2.32
CA HIS A 233 9.43 7.94 -2.07
C HIS A 233 7.99 8.44 -2.08
N PHE A 234 7.21 8.09 -3.10
CA PHE A 234 5.79 8.47 -3.17
C PHE A 234 4.95 7.92 -2.02
N GLY A 235 5.32 6.78 -1.44
CA GLY A 235 4.66 6.15 -0.29
C GLY A 235 5.18 6.58 1.08
N MET A 236 6.20 7.45 1.16
CA MET A 236 6.77 7.93 2.42
C MET A 236 5.70 8.58 3.30
N ARG A 237 5.85 8.46 4.62
CA ARG A 237 5.00 9.17 5.58
C ARG A 237 5.45 10.63 5.66
N ASP A 238 4.51 11.55 5.60
CA ASP A 238 4.82 12.99 5.59
C ASP A 238 5.17 13.49 7.01
N ASN A 239 4.63 12.82 8.03
CA ASN A 239 4.81 13.19 9.43
C ASN A 239 5.78 12.25 10.15
N PHE A 240 7.07 12.59 10.10
CA PHE A 240 8.12 11.89 10.83
C PHE A 240 8.25 12.41 12.27
N THR A 241 8.67 11.52 13.18
CA THR A 241 9.12 11.92 14.52
C THR A 241 10.30 12.88 14.38
N GLN A 242 10.14 14.07 14.94
CA GLN A 242 11.19 15.06 15.08
C GLN A 242 12.00 14.75 16.33
N LYS A 243 13.30 15.04 16.27
CA LYS A 243 14.24 14.85 17.37
C LYS A 243 14.98 16.16 17.61
N GLU A 244 14.90 16.68 18.82
CA GLU A 244 15.59 17.89 19.22
C GLU A 244 16.42 17.65 20.48
N TYR A 245 17.69 18.06 20.42
CA TYR A 245 18.55 18.14 21.60
C TYR A 245 18.24 19.46 22.32
N CYS A 246 17.74 19.34 23.54
CA CYS A 246 17.33 20.46 24.37
C CYS A 246 18.38 20.68 25.45
N PHE A 247 18.88 21.91 25.56
CA PHE A 247 19.94 22.31 26.49
C PHE A 247 19.42 23.14 27.67
N SER A 248 18.10 23.33 27.77
CA SER A 248 17.48 24.09 28.84
C SER A 248 16.05 23.66 29.08
N LEU A 249 15.56 23.89 30.30
CA LEU A 249 14.16 23.65 30.66
C LEU A 249 13.19 24.48 29.80
N GLU A 250 13.57 25.70 29.43
CA GLU A 250 12.76 26.57 28.56
C GLU A 250 12.56 25.94 27.17
N HIS A 251 13.60 25.32 26.60
CA HIS A 251 13.51 24.66 25.31
C HIS A 251 12.58 23.43 25.39
N ILE A 252 12.74 22.60 26.42
CA ILE A 252 11.88 21.42 26.63
C ILE A 252 10.42 21.84 26.80
N THR A 253 10.15 22.83 27.66
CA THR A 253 8.78 23.30 27.92
C THR A 253 8.11 23.87 26.68
N LYS A 254 8.85 24.59 25.81
CA LYS A 254 8.33 25.03 24.50
C LYS A 254 7.90 23.90 23.59
N ILE A 255 8.50 22.71 23.70
CA ILE A 255 8.11 21.53 22.93
C ILE A 255 6.95 20.81 23.61
N VAL A 256 7.10 20.49 24.90
CA VAL A 256 6.13 19.71 25.69
C VAL A 256 4.74 20.36 25.73
N PHE A 257 4.69 21.69 25.86
CA PHE A 257 3.43 22.44 25.91
C PHE A 257 2.98 22.99 24.55
N ASN A 258 3.65 22.61 23.46
CA ASN A 258 3.20 23.02 22.13
C ASN A 258 1.95 22.24 21.71
N GLU A 259 0.83 22.93 21.55
CA GLU A 259 -0.43 22.31 21.14
C GLU A 259 -0.37 21.66 19.76
N LYS A 260 0.61 22.02 18.92
CA LYS A 260 0.80 21.42 17.59
C LYS A 260 1.43 20.03 17.66
N TYR A 261 2.04 19.65 18.80
CA TYR A 261 2.80 18.41 18.93
C TYR A 261 1.99 17.32 19.65
N LYS A 262 2.32 16.07 19.34
CA LYS A 262 1.79 14.84 19.95
C LYS A 262 2.91 13.82 20.14
N ASP A 263 2.62 12.75 20.89
CA ASP A 263 3.54 11.64 21.14
C ASP A 263 4.92 12.09 21.66
N ILE A 264 4.91 13.03 22.62
CA ILE A 264 6.14 13.64 23.13
C ILE A 264 6.84 12.69 24.09
N SER A 265 8.14 12.48 23.90
CA SER A 265 9.00 11.67 24.76
C SER A 265 10.30 12.42 25.03
N THR A 266 10.79 12.36 26.26
CA THR A 266 12.04 13.00 26.66
C THR A 266 12.99 11.97 27.27
N MET A 267 14.25 12.00 26.85
CA MET A 267 15.32 11.16 27.37
C MET A 267 16.48 12.05 27.78
N ILE A 268 16.88 12.00 29.05
CA ILE A 268 18.09 12.68 29.53
C ILE A 268 19.28 11.90 29.00
N LEU A 269 20.17 12.57 28.26
CA LEU A 269 21.41 11.99 27.74
C LEU A 269 22.60 12.34 28.61
N ASP A 270 22.61 13.55 29.18
CA ASP A 270 23.64 14.08 30.06
C ASP A 270 23.04 15.14 31.01
N GLU A 271 23.82 15.69 31.94
CA GLU A 271 23.38 16.68 32.93
C GLU A 271 22.68 17.89 32.29
N ASP A 272 23.19 18.36 31.15
CA ASP A 272 22.67 19.54 30.43
C ASP A 272 22.02 19.21 29.07
N ILE A 273 21.79 17.93 28.75
CA ILE A 273 21.28 17.53 27.43
C ILE A 273 20.10 16.57 27.56
N VAL A 274 18.95 17.00 27.05
CA VAL A 274 17.74 16.19 26.94
C VAL A 274 17.37 16.00 25.48
N LEU A 275 17.33 14.76 25.01
CA LEU A 275 16.73 14.42 23.73
C LEU A 275 15.22 14.42 23.86
N THR A 276 14.55 15.31 23.13
CA THR A 276 13.09 15.35 23.04
C THR A 276 12.64 14.88 21.67
N GLU A 277 11.80 13.86 21.64
CA GLU A 277 11.16 13.32 20.45
C GLU A 277 9.68 13.72 20.44
N TYR A 278 9.16 14.13 19.29
CA TYR A 278 7.76 14.52 19.16
C TYR A 278 7.28 14.38 17.71
N LYS A 279 5.96 14.38 17.49
CA LYS A 279 5.36 14.43 16.15
C LYS A 279 4.43 15.62 16.03
N ASN A 280 4.21 16.11 14.81
CA ASN A 280 3.13 17.06 14.58
C ASN A 280 1.78 16.33 14.71
N LYS A 281 0.76 16.99 15.25
CA LYS A 281 -0.63 16.58 15.05
C LYS A 281 -0.95 16.67 13.56
N GLU A 282 -1.84 15.81 13.08
CA GLU A 282 -2.10 15.64 11.63
C GLU A 282 -2.59 16.93 10.98
N GLU A 283 -3.44 17.69 11.67
CA GLU A 283 -3.94 19.01 11.25
C GLU A 283 -2.84 20.06 11.05
N TYR A 284 -1.69 19.88 11.69
CA TYR A 284 -0.54 20.79 11.61
C TYR A 284 0.60 20.21 10.76
N SER A 285 0.46 18.98 10.27
CA SER A 285 1.45 18.35 9.41
C SER A 285 1.39 18.98 8.03
N LYS A 286 2.51 19.51 7.55
CA LYS A 286 2.60 19.99 6.17
C LYS A 286 2.74 18.80 5.22
N PRO A 287 1.92 18.71 4.15
CA PRO A 287 2.08 17.66 3.15
C PRO A 287 3.42 17.87 2.43
N ASN A 288 4.11 16.77 2.13
CA ASN A 288 5.36 16.84 1.38
C ASN A 288 5.03 16.95 -0.12
N PRO A 289 5.40 18.04 -0.82
CA PRO A 289 5.03 18.23 -2.23
C PRO A 289 5.67 17.19 -3.17
N SER A 290 6.70 16.47 -2.72
CA SER A 290 7.38 15.44 -3.50
C SER A 290 6.81 14.03 -3.32
N VAL A 291 5.83 13.83 -2.42
CA VAL A 291 5.20 12.52 -2.19
C VAL A 291 3.76 12.52 -2.70
N ASN A 292 3.27 11.34 -3.05
CA ASN A 292 1.90 11.16 -3.52
C ASN A 292 1.49 9.71 -3.23
N VAL A 293 0.73 9.54 -2.15
CA VAL A 293 0.31 8.22 -1.68
C VAL A 293 -0.49 7.44 -2.72
N TYR A 294 -1.25 8.12 -3.59
CA TYR A 294 -2.05 7.45 -4.62
C TYR A 294 -1.18 6.80 -5.69
N ILE A 295 -0.07 7.44 -6.07
CA ILE A 295 0.88 6.86 -7.02
C ILE A 295 1.47 5.57 -6.45
N ALA A 296 1.89 5.60 -5.17
CA ALA A 296 2.38 4.40 -4.49
C ALA A 296 1.28 3.32 -4.37
N LEU A 297 0.07 3.71 -4.00
CA LEU A 297 -1.09 2.82 -3.85
C LEU A 297 -1.37 2.08 -5.17
N PHE A 298 -1.58 2.80 -6.27
CA PHE A 298 -1.89 2.18 -7.56
C PHE A 298 -0.71 1.36 -8.09
N THR A 299 0.54 1.81 -7.89
CA THR A 299 1.73 1.01 -8.25
C THR A 299 1.72 -0.34 -7.52
N THR A 300 1.46 -0.35 -6.22
CA THR A 300 1.42 -1.61 -5.45
C THR A 300 0.21 -2.47 -5.79
N ALA A 301 -0.96 -1.89 -6.03
CA ALA A 301 -2.15 -2.62 -6.46
C ALA A 301 -1.93 -3.31 -7.81
N HIS A 302 -1.37 -2.61 -8.81
CA HIS A 302 -1.01 -3.22 -10.08
C HIS A 302 0.01 -4.36 -9.92
N ALA A 303 1.02 -4.18 -9.06
CA ALA A 303 1.98 -5.25 -8.77
C ALA A 303 1.31 -6.49 -8.14
N ARG A 304 0.40 -6.30 -7.17
CA ARG A 304 -0.37 -7.38 -6.55
C ARG A 304 -1.25 -8.11 -7.56
N LEU A 305 -1.95 -7.38 -8.42
CA LEU A 305 -2.76 -7.97 -9.48
C LEU A 305 -1.91 -8.74 -10.50
N LYS A 306 -0.70 -8.27 -10.80
CA LYS A 306 0.21 -8.99 -11.70
C LYS A 306 0.69 -10.31 -11.10
N LEU A 307 1.01 -10.34 -9.81
CA LEU A 307 1.30 -11.58 -9.10
C LEU A 307 0.05 -12.48 -9.07
N TYR A 308 -1.12 -11.90 -8.80
CA TYR A 308 -2.39 -12.62 -8.75
C TYR A 308 -2.72 -13.37 -10.05
N GLU A 309 -2.40 -12.83 -11.23
CA GLU A 309 -2.57 -13.55 -12.51
C GLU A 309 -1.87 -14.92 -12.50
N LEU A 310 -0.63 -14.98 -11.98
CA LEU A 310 0.11 -16.23 -11.86
C LEU A 310 -0.53 -17.15 -10.82
N LEU A 311 -0.92 -16.59 -9.68
CA LEU A 311 -1.56 -17.34 -8.59
C LEU A 311 -2.88 -17.97 -9.02
N ASP A 312 -3.63 -17.28 -9.87
CA ASP A 312 -4.90 -17.72 -10.42
C ASP A 312 -4.72 -18.81 -11.49
N ILE A 313 -3.55 -18.94 -12.10
CA ILE A 313 -3.22 -20.10 -12.95
C ILE A 313 -2.79 -21.28 -12.08
N LEU A 314 -1.89 -21.03 -11.12
CA LEU A 314 -1.27 -22.06 -10.31
C LEU A 314 -2.22 -22.66 -9.26
N GLN A 315 -3.17 -21.88 -8.74
CA GLN A 315 -4.16 -22.33 -7.77
C GLN A 315 -3.51 -23.04 -6.57
N GLU A 316 -3.95 -24.24 -6.22
CA GLU A 316 -3.50 -25.02 -5.04
C GLU A 316 -2.03 -25.46 -5.10
N ARG A 317 -1.38 -25.33 -6.26
CA ARG A 317 0.05 -25.64 -6.40
C ARG A 317 0.92 -24.61 -5.68
N VAL A 318 0.43 -23.41 -5.40
CA VAL A 318 1.23 -22.36 -4.77
C VAL A 318 1.54 -22.72 -3.32
N LEU A 319 2.83 -22.81 -3.01
CA LEU A 319 3.36 -23.12 -1.69
C LEU A 319 3.71 -21.85 -0.91
N TYR A 320 4.20 -20.82 -1.61
CA TYR A 320 4.66 -19.56 -1.03
C TYR A 320 4.63 -18.45 -2.07
N MET A 321 4.46 -17.21 -1.63
CA MET A 321 4.58 -16.02 -2.47
C MET A 321 5.18 -14.86 -1.69
N ASP A 322 5.98 -14.03 -2.34
CA ASP A 322 6.51 -12.79 -1.77
C ASP A 322 6.74 -11.75 -2.86
N THR A 323 6.01 -10.63 -2.78
CA THR A 323 6.11 -9.42 -3.62
C THR A 323 6.03 -9.66 -5.13
N ASP A 324 7.10 -10.24 -5.69
CA ASP A 324 7.36 -10.49 -7.10
C ASP A 324 7.81 -11.94 -7.37
N SER A 325 7.61 -12.84 -6.40
CA SER A 325 8.01 -14.24 -6.45
C SER A 325 6.91 -15.19 -6.00
N CYS A 326 6.90 -16.40 -6.57
CA CYS A 326 5.98 -17.48 -6.23
C CYS A 326 6.74 -18.82 -6.27
N ILE A 327 6.59 -19.62 -5.21
CA ILE A 327 7.09 -20.99 -5.13
C ILE A 327 5.88 -21.90 -5.23
N TYR A 328 5.91 -22.87 -6.13
CA TYR A 328 4.80 -23.79 -6.36
C TYR A 328 5.29 -25.23 -6.57
N ASN A 329 4.39 -26.19 -6.35
CA ASN A 329 4.60 -27.59 -6.64
C ASN A 329 4.33 -27.84 -8.13
N ASP A 330 5.35 -28.25 -8.88
CA ASP A 330 5.20 -28.63 -10.28
C ASP A 330 4.68 -30.07 -10.39
N ASP A 331 3.42 -30.20 -10.78
CA ASP A 331 2.72 -31.47 -10.98
C ASP A 331 2.72 -31.90 -12.46
N GLY A 332 3.43 -31.19 -13.35
CA GLY A 332 3.48 -31.43 -14.79
C GLY A 332 2.24 -30.97 -15.56
N SER A 333 1.28 -30.30 -14.89
CA SER A 333 0.07 -29.78 -15.53
C SER A 333 0.38 -28.64 -16.50
N GLU A 334 -0.56 -28.37 -17.42
CA GLU A 334 -0.48 -27.21 -18.33
C GLU A 334 -0.40 -25.87 -17.58
N ALA A 335 -0.92 -25.80 -16.35
CA ALA A 335 -0.80 -24.62 -15.52
C ALA A 335 0.66 -24.31 -15.12
N CYS A 336 1.52 -25.33 -14.97
CA CYS A 336 2.93 -25.17 -14.63
C CYS A 336 3.82 -24.85 -15.84
N LYS A 337 3.28 -24.95 -17.06
CA LYS A 337 3.98 -24.67 -18.32
C LYS A 337 3.78 -23.24 -18.84
N LYS A 338 2.83 -22.51 -18.26
CA LYS A 338 2.54 -21.10 -18.53
C LYS A 338 3.27 -20.23 -17.52
#